data_AF-A0A8T2Z426-F1
#
_entry.id   AF-A0A8T2Z426-F1
#
_cell.length_a   1.000
_cell.length_b   1.000
_cell.length_c   1.000
_cell.angle_alpha   90.00
_cell.angle_beta   90.00
_cell.angle_gamma   90.00
#
_symmetry.space_group_name_H-M   'P 1'
#
loop_
_entity.id
_entity.type
_entity.pdbx_description
1 polymer ?
#
loop_
_entity_poly.entity_id
_entity_poly.type
_entity_poly.pdbx_seq_one_letter_code
_entity_poly.pdbx_strand_id
1 'polypeptide(L)'
;MLFLLCPIFMHFIVPITAQPEINFQLCVAENGNYTENSTYQANLKFLLNSVYSNTEIDYGFYNFSYGESSDKVYAIGLCRGDVKPDACRDCLNYSSRVLTARCPTEKEAIIGFDSCILRYASRSIFGLNEVAPYFFVYSLTNVSDEKGFNRSLNSLLDSLQDKAAAGDSRRKYATGKISAPNFQTIYALSQCTPDLSQTECSNCLRNASARVGQCCQERQGGRVIYPSCNFRYEINQFYETPIGEDPSSPPSKGKNNTVIIVIILSVVISVMVILIISFYTFSGKRKSREKVK
;
A
#
# COMPACT_ATOMS: atom_id res chain seq x y z
N MET A 1 -20.86 -20.75 49.54
CA MET A 1 -20.77 -21.14 48.12
C MET A 1 -21.38 -20.01 47.30
N LEU A 2 -20.56 -19.17 46.65
CA LEU A 2 -20.84 -18.50 45.36
C LEU A 2 -19.79 -17.40 45.09
N PHE A 3 -18.90 -17.71 44.13
CA PHE A 3 -18.15 -16.84 43.21
C PHE A 3 -17.39 -15.62 43.73
N LEU A 4 -16.14 -15.86 44.16
CA LEU A 4 -15.02 -14.98 43.83
C LEU A 4 -14.62 -15.24 42.36
N LEU A 5 -15.33 -14.61 41.41
CA LEU A 5 -14.81 -14.44 40.06
C LEU A 5 -14.46 -12.96 39.93
N CYS A 6 -13.17 -12.66 39.98
CA CYS A 6 -12.63 -11.38 39.54
C CYS A 6 -12.51 -11.47 38.02
N PRO A 7 -13.35 -10.78 37.21
CA PRO A 7 -13.00 -10.59 35.83
C PRO A 7 -12.02 -9.41 35.83
N ILE A 8 -10.73 -9.71 35.85
CA ILE A 8 -9.73 -8.77 35.34
C ILE A 8 -10.03 -8.68 33.84
N PHE A 9 -10.99 -7.85 33.47
CA PHE A 9 -11.25 -7.46 32.10
C PHE A 9 -10.08 -6.54 31.70
N MET A 10 -8.90 -7.14 31.45
CA MET A 10 -7.86 -6.50 30.67
C MET A 10 -8.52 -6.09 29.36
N HIS A 11 -8.91 -4.82 29.24
CA HIS A 11 -9.18 -4.20 27.97
C HIS A 11 -7.85 -4.16 27.23
N PHE A 12 -7.51 -5.28 26.60
CA PHE A 12 -6.59 -5.26 25.47
C PHE A 12 -7.26 -4.36 24.44
N ILE A 13 -6.90 -3.08 24.47
CA ILE A 13 -7.06 -2.20 23.32
C ILE A 13 -6.13 -2.82 22.28
N VAL A 14 -6.65 -3.80 21.54
CA VAL A 14 -5.98 -4.27 20.34
C VAL A 14 -5.97 -3.05 19.42
N PRO A 15 -4.81 -2.46 19.09
CA PRO A 15 -4.79 -1.42 18.08
C PRO A 15 -5.38 -2.06 16.83
N ILE A 16 -6.52 -1.53 16.38
CA ILE A 16 -7.10 -1.92 15.10
C ILE A 16 -6.12 -1.41 14.05
N THR A 17 -5.15 -2.23 13.67
CA THR A 17 -4.36 -2.00 12.48
C THR A 17 -5.31 -2.19 11.32
N ALA A 18 -5.76 -1.09 10.72
CA ALA A 18 -6.52 -1.14 9.48
C ALA A 18 -5.71 -1.94 8.47
N GLN A 19 -6.32 -2.96 7.86
CA GLN A 19 -5.66 -3.76 6.83
C GLN A 19 -5.37 -2.87 5.61
N PRO A 20 -4.23 -3.04 4.93
CA PRO A 20 -3.93 -2.30 3.71
C PRO A 20 -5.04 -2.48 2.67
N GLU A 21 -5.52 -1.38 2.09
CA GLU A 21 -6.53 -1.38 1.04
C GLU A 21 -5.94 -1.86 -0.29
N ILE A 22 -6.63 -2.78 -0.96
CA ILE A 22 -6.24 -3.29 -2.27
C ILE A 22 -6.55 -2.21 -3.31
N ASN A 23 -5.52 -1.72 -4.00
CA ASN A 23 -5.70 -0.73 -5.08
C ASN A 23 -6.15 -1.39 -6.38
N PHE A 24 -5.60 -2.57 -6.68
CA PHE A 24 -5.96 -3.34 -7.87
C PHE A 24 -5.52 -4.80 -7.71
N GLN A 25 -6.16 -5.67 -8.48
CA GLN A 25 -5.82 -7.09 -8.57
C GLN A 25 -6.30 -7.66 -9.90
N LEU A 26 -5.57 -8.64 -10.44
CA LEU A 26 -6.04 -9.49 -11.53
C LEU A 26 -5.50 -10.91 -11.39
N CYS A 27 -6.37 -11.90 -11.63
CA CYS A 27 -6.00 -13.29 -11.90
C CYS A 27 -6.09 -13.50 -13.43
N VAL A 28 -5.00 -13.90 -14.08
CA VAL A 28 -4.92 -14.01 -15.54
C VAL A 28 -5.27 -15.43 -15.96
N ALA A 29 -6.57 -15.73 -16.00
CA ALA A 29 -7.08 -17.07 -16.30
C ALA A 29 -6.65 -17.61 -17.68
N GLU A 30 -6.43 -16.72 -18.65
CA GLU A 30 -6.01 -17.07 -20.02
C GLU A 30 -4.62 -17.73 -20.07
N ASN A 31 -3.77 -17.47 -19.06
CA ASN A 31 -2.41 -18.02 -18.99
C ASN A 31 -2.34 -19.36 -18.23
N GLY A 32 -3.51 -19.97 -18.02
CA GLY A 32 -3.68 -21.32 -17.53
C GLY A 32 -3.67 -21.45 -16.02
N ASN A 33 -4.14 -22.61 -15.57
CA ASN A 33 -4.24 -22.96 -14.16
C ASN A 33 -3.28 -24.11 -13.82
N TYR A 34 -2.79 -24.13 -12.58
CA TYR A 34 -2.12 -25.30 -12.01
C TYR A 34 -3.12 -26.14 -11.21
N THR A 35 -2.80 -27.42 -11.03
CA THR A 35 -3.59 -28.32 -10.19
C THR A 35 -3.25 -28.09 -8.71
N GLU A 36 -4.23 -28.13 -7.82
CA GLU A 36 -3.98 -28.15 -6.37
C GLU A 36 -3.04 -29.29 -5.99
N ASN A 37 -2.16 -29.01 -5.03
CA ASN A 37 -1.09 -29.86 -4.54
C ASN A 37 -0.05 -30.27 -5.60
N SER A 38 0.06 -29.52 -6.70
CA SER A 38 1.10 -29.73 -7.71
C SER A 38 2.47 -29.20 -7.28
N THR A 39 3.51 -29.67 -7.96
CA THR A 39 4.88 -29.14 -7.84
C THR A 39 4.93 -27.64 -8.12
N TYR A 40 4.22 -27.16 -9.15
CA TYR A 40 4.08 -25.73 -9.42
C TYR A 40 3.57 -24.94 -8.20
N GLN A 41 2.51 -25.43 -7.52
CA GLN A 41 1.98 -24.75 -6.33
C GLN A 41 3.01 -24.70 -5.20
N ALA A 42 3.74 -25.78 -4.97
CA ALA A 42 4.82 -25.83 -3.98
C ALA A 42 5.95 -24.83 -4.32
N ASN A 43 6.35 -24.77 -5.59
CA ASN A 43 7.37 -23.85 -6.09
C ASN A 43 6.92 -22.39 -5.97
N LEU A 44 5.66 -22.08 -6.30
CA LEU A 44 5.08 -20.74 -6.13
C LEU A 44 5.12 -20.31 -4.66
N LYS A 45 4.67 -21.18 -3.74
CA LYS A 45 4.69 -20.89 -2.30
C LYS A 45 6.11 -20.63 -1.78
N PHE A 46 7.07 -21.46 -2.20
CA PHE A 46 8.48 -21.28 -1.84
C PHE A 46 9.05 -19.97 -2.38
N LEU A 47 8.77 -19.66 -3.65
CA LEU A 47 9.25 -18.46 -4.32
C LEU A 47 8.71 -17.19 -3.66
N LEU A 48 7.40 -17.13 -3.41
CA LEU A 48 6.78 -15.97 -2.75
C LEU A 48 7.32 -15.78 -1.33
N ASN A 49 7.56 -16.87 -0.58
CA ASN A 49 8.24 -16.79 0.72
C ASN A 49 9.65 -16.21 0.60
N SER A 50 10.40 -16.61 -0.41
CA SER A 50 11.75 -16.10 -0.66
C SER A 50 11.76 -14.59 -0.96
N VAL A 51 10.73 -14.06 -1.64
CA VAL A 51 10.59 -12.63 -1.93
C VAL A 51 10.53 -11.79 -0.66
N TYR A 52 9.64 -12.09 0.28
CA TYR A 52 9.47 -11.24 1.47
C TYR A 52 10.41 -11.58 2.63
N SER A 53 11.09 -12.73 2.61
CA SER A 53 12.06 -13.11 3.65
C SER A 53 13.50 -12.70 3.33
N ASN A 54 13.78 -12.26 2.09
CA ASN A 54 15.12 -11.79 1.71
C ASN A 54 15.42 -10.43 2.36
N THR A 55 16.37 -10.43 3.30
CA THR A 55 16.80 -9.23 4.04
C THR A 55 18.05 -8.56 3.45
N GLU A 56 18.71 -9.21 2.48
CA GLU A 56 19.87 -8.65 1.76
C GLU A 56 19.46 -7.54 0.78
N ILE A 57 18.24 -7.60 0.26
CA ILE A 57 17.65 -6.56 -0.59
C ILE A 57 17.04 -5.46 0.30
N ASP A 58 17.63 -4.26 0.22
CA ASP A 58 17.19 -3.06 0.93
C ASP A 58 16.61 -1.97 0.01
N TYR A 59 16.67 -2.17 -1.31
CA TYR A 59 16.26 -1.19 -2.32
C TYR A 59 14.83 -1.35 -2.82
N GLY A 60 14.14 -2.45 -2.48
CA GLY A 60 12.69 -2.63 -2.68
C GLY A 60 12.28 -3.24 -4.03
N PHE A 61 13.21 -3.83 -4.78
CA PHE A 61 12.91 -4.56 -6.02
C PHE A 61 13.41 -6.00 -5.94
N TYR A 62 12.53 -6.95 -6.25
CA TYR A 62 12.75 -8.38 -6.16
C TYR A 62 12.34 -9.03 -7.49
N ASN A 63 13.20 -9.83 -8.09
CA ASN A 63 12.94 -10.54 -9.36
C ASN A 63 13.47 -11.98 -9.27
N PHE A 64 12.70 -12.85 -8.62
CA PHE A 64 13.14 -14.21 -8.32
C PHE A 64 12.43 -15.24 -9.19
N SER A 65 13.12 -16.34 -9.47
CA SER A 65 12.51 -17.52 -10.10
C SER A 65 12.88 -18.78 -9.35
N TYR A 66 12.02 -19.79 -9.39
CA TYR A 66 12.26 -21.08 -8.76
C TYR A 66 11.54 -22.20 -9.50
N GLY A 67 12.09 -23.42 -9.42
CA GLY A 67 11.59 -24.58 -10.15
C GLY A 67 12.15 -24.68 -11.58
N GLU A 68 11.76 -25.76 -12.26
CA GLU A 68 12.27 -26.11 -13.58
C GLU A 68 11.12 -26.48 -14.53
N SER A 69 11.40 -26.36 -15.83
CA SER A 69 10.48 -26.77 -16.91
C SER A 69 9.06 -26.21 -16.72
N SER A 70 8.03 -27.06 -16.70
CA SER A 70 6.62 -26.67 -16.54
C SER A 70 6.23 -26.19 -15.14
N ASP A 71 7.08 -26.45 -14.14
CA ASP A 71 6.88 -26.08 -12.73
C ASP A 71 7.69 -24.84 -12.34
N LYS A 72 8.36 -24.19 -13.30
CA LYS A 72 9.10 -22.95 -13.06
C LYS A 72 8.14 -21.77 -12.86
N VAL A 73 8.46 -20.95 -11.87
CA VAL A 73 7.69 -19.76 -11.50
C VAL A 73 8.61 -18.55 -11.48
N TYR A 74 8.11 -17.40 -11.94
CA TYR A 74 8.76 -16.11 -11.89
C TYR A 74 7.93 -15.17 -11.01
N ALA A 75 8.57 -14.34 -10.19
CA ALA A 75 7.91 -13.34 -9.38
C ALA A 75 8.65 -12.01 -9.42
N ILE A 76 7.89 -10.92 -9.51
CA ILE A 76 8.37 -9.56 -9.30
C ILE A 76 7.66 -8.96 -8.10
N GLY A 77 8.44 -8.49 -7.12
CA GLY A 77 8.00 -7.61 -6.06
C GLY A 77 8.59 -6.22 -6.26
N LEU A 78 7.76 -5.17 -6.27
CA LEU A 78 8.19 -3.80 -6.41
C LEU A 78 7.56 -2.95 -5.31
N CYS A 79 8.36 -2.46 -4.39
CA CYS A 79 7.94 -1.48 -3.38
C CYS A 79 8.11 -0.06 -3.91
N ARG A 80 7.27 0.85 -3.43
CA ARG A 80 7.41 2.27 -3.72
C ARG A 80 8.76 2.78 -3.21
N GLY A 81 9.45 3.62 -3.99
CA GLY A 81 10.87 3.91 -3.76
C GLY A 81 11.22 4.59 -2.42
N ASP A 82 10.25 5.18 -1.74
CA ASP A 82 10.35 5.82 -0.42
C ASP A 82 9.99 4.89 0.76
N VAL A 83 9.53 3.66 0.49
CA VAL A 83 9.12 2.70 1.52
C VAL A 83 10.35 2.03 2.15
N LYS A 84 10.39 2.00 3.49
CA LYS A 84 11.48 1.35 4.27
C LYS A 84 11.53 -0.16 4.03
N PRO A 85 12.71 -0.80 4.13
CA PRO A 85 12.86 -2.24 3.84
C PRO A 85 11.91 -3.17 4.60
N ASP A 86 11.71 -2.95 5.91
CA ASP A 86 10.80 -3.77 6.71
C ASP A 86 9.33 -3.62 6.25
N ALA A 87 8.88 -2.38 6.09
CA ALA A 87 7.53 -2.09 5.60
C ALA A 87 7.29 -2.62 4.17
N CYS A 88 8.33 -2.60 3.34
CA CYS A 88 8.31 -3.20 2.00
C CYS A 88 8.08 -4.71 2.07
N ARG A 89 8.87 -5.42 2.89
CA ARG A 89 8.72 -6.87 3.09
C ARG A 89 7.37 -7.24 3.71
N ASP A 90 6.88 -6.47 4.67
CA ASP A 90 5.54 -6.65 5.25
C ASP A 90 4.45 -6.52 4.18
N CYS A 91 4.55 -5.51 3.31
CA CYS A 91 3.62 -5.34 2.19
C CYS A 91 3.67 -6.52 1.22
N LEU A 92 4.86 -7.02 0.87
CA LEU A 92 5.02 -8.16 -0.04
C LEU A 92 4.52 -9.48 0.58
N ASN A 93 4.74 -9.70 1.89
CA ASN A 93 4.20 -10.84 2.62
C ASN A 93 2.66 -10.81 2.64
N TYR A 94 2.08 -9.66 2.98
CA TYR A 94 0.63 -9.49 2.95
C TYR A 94 0.06 -9.69 1.54
N SER A 95 0.72 -9.11 0.54
CA SER A 95 0.36 -9.28 -0.88
C SER A 95 0.39 -10.73 -1.31
N SER A 96 1.41 -11.49 -0.93
CA SER A 96 1.52 -12.92 -1.25
C SER A 96 0.32 -13.70 -0.72
N ARG A 97 -0.03 -13.50 0.55
CA ARG A 97 -1.16 -14.20 1.19
C ARG A 97 -2.49 -13.85 0.53
N VAL A 98 -2.74 -12.57 0.27
CA VAL A 98 -4.00 -12.11 -0.34
C VAL A 98 -4.10 -12.58 -1.79
N LEU A 99 -3.02 -12.47 -2.56
CA LEU A 99 -3.01 -12.85 -3.97
C LEU A 99 -3.28 -14.34 -4.16
N THR A 100 -2.60 -15.22 -3.42
CA THR A 100 -2.84 -16.67 -3.52
C THR A 100 -4.20 -17.10 -2.97
N ALA A 101 -4.78 -16.34 -2.04
CA ALA A 101 -6.13 -16.62 -1.55
C ALA A 101 -7.21 -16.24 -2.56
N ARG A 102 -6.97 -15.21 -3.39
CA ARG A 102 -7.95 -14.70 -4.36
C ARG A 102 -7.74 -15.23 -5.78
N CYS A 103 -6.53 -15.68 -6.11
CA CYS A 103 -6.18 -16.38 -7.35
C CYS A 103 -5.64 -17.78 -6.98
N PRO A 104 -6.53 -18.73 -6.61
CA PRO A 104 -6.13 -19.97 -5.97
C PRO A 104 -5.39 -20.95 -6.90
N THR A 105 -5.60 -20.86 -8.22
CA THR A 105 -5.07 -21.82 -9.20
C THR A 105 -4.45 -21.18 -10.43
N GLU A 106 -4.62 -19.87 -10.65
CA GLU A 106 -4.08 -19.16 -11.81
C GLU A 106 -2.56 -19.12 -11.76
N LYS A 107 -1.92 -19.44 -12.90
CA LYS A 107 -0.46 -19.42 -13.07
C LYS A 107 0.10 -18.02 -13.29
N GLU A 108 -0.74 -17.00 -13.44
CA GLU A 108 -0.32 -15.61 -13.54
C GLU A 108 -1.30 -14.70 -12.81
N ALA A 109 -0.77 -13.87 -11.92
CA ALA A 109 -1.57 -12.96 -11.13
C ALA A 109 -0.76 -11.74 -10.70
N ILE A 110 -1.46 -10.64 -10.45
CA ILE A 110 -0.89 -9.37 -9.99
C ILE A 110 -1.80 -8.73 -8.94
N ILE A 111 -1.21 -8.14 -7.92
CA ILE A 111 -1.89 -7.32 -6.91
C ILE A 111 -1.07 -6.09 -6.59
N GLY A 112 -1.73 -4.99 -6.24
CA GLY A 112 -1.06 -3.80 -5.74
C GLY A 112 -1.76 -3.15 -4.57
N PHE A 113 -0.95 -2.65 -3.66
CA PHE A 113 -1.29 -1.81 -2.51
C PHE A 113 -0.61 -0.46 -2.67
N ASP A 114 -0.75 0.43 -1.68
CA ASP A 114 -0.14 1.75 -1.75
C ASP A 114 1.40 1.72 -1.70
N SER A 115 1.95 0.72 -1.01
CA SER A 115 3.39 0.58 -0.74
C SER A 115 4.11 -0.42 -1.62
N CYS A 116 3.40 -1.36 -2.28
CA CYS A 116 4.03 -2.36 -3.13
C CYS A 116 3.09 -2.97 -4.18
N ILE A 117 3.68 -3.55 -5.21
CA ILE A 117 3.06 -4.39 -6.23
C ILE A 117 3.75 -5.77 -6.16
N LEU A 118 2.97 -6.84 -6.22
CA LEU A 118 3.46 -8.21 -6.34
C LEU A 118 2.80 -8.88 -7.54
N ARG A 119 3.60 -9.53 -8.38
CA ARG A 119 3.10 -10.37 -9.48
C ARG A 119 3.92 -11.63 -9.62
N TYR A 120 3.27 -12.69 -10.10
CA TYR A 120 3.93 -13.93 -10.50
C TYR A 120 3.39 -14.44 -11.82
N ALA A 121 4.17 -15.26 -12.51
CA ALA A 121 3.80 -15.90 -13.77
C ALA A 121 4.54 -17.23 -13.97
N SER A 122 3.99 -18.12 -14.81
CA SER A 122 4.66 -19.33 -15.31
C SER A 122 5.64 -19.06 -16.47
N ARG A 123 5.50 -17.91 -17.14
CA ARG A 123 6.42 -17.41 -18.17
C ARG A 123 7.42 -16.42 -17.56
N SER A 124 8.55 -16.22 -18.24
CA SER A 124 9.46 -15.14 -17.85
C SER A 124 8.76 -13.78 -17.97
N ILE A 125 8.97 -12.95 -16.96
CA ILE A 125 8.42 -11.58 -16.85
C ILE A 125 9.53 -10.55 -16.59
N PHE A 126 10.80 -10.95 -16.68
CA PHE A 126 11.95 -10.11 -16.38
C PHE A 126 12.45 -9.36 -17.61
N GLY A 127 12.79 -8.09 -17.43
CA GLY A 127 13.32 -7.23 -18.49
C GLY A 127 12.32 -6.99 -19.62
N LEU A 128 11.02 -7.11 -19.35
CA LEU A 128 9.96 -6.94 -20.34
C LEU A 128 9.20 -5.65 -20.06
N ASN A 129 9.09 -4.76 -21.06
CA ASN A 129 8.24 -3.58 -21.00
C ASN A 129 6.76 -3.95 -21.17
N GLU A 130 6.16 -4.53 -20.13
CA GLU A 130 4.75 -4.93 -20.11
C GLU A 130 3.86 -3.76 -19.71
N VAL A 131 3.02 -3.34 -20.66
CA VAL A 131 2.01 -2.26 -20.55
C VAL A 131 0.57 -2.78 -20.53
N ALA A 132 0.39 -4.08 -20.25
CA ALA A 132 -0.89 -4.74 -20.08
C ALA A 132 -0.76 -5.87 -19.03
N PRO A 133 -1.79 -6.11 -18.19
CA PRO A 133 -2.99 -5.30 -18.01
C PRO A 133 -2.65 -3.88 -17.50
N TYR A 134 -3.62 -2.98 -17.45
CA TYR A 134 -3.43 -1.65 -16.88
C TYR A 134 -4.56 -1.28 -15.93
N PHE A 135 -4.22 -0.52 -14.90
CA PHE A 135 -5.12 -0.20 -13.81
C PHE A 135 -5.16 1.31 -13.57
N PHE A 136 -6.32 1.80 -13.17
CA PHE A 136 -6.54 3.19 -12.79
C PHE A 136 -7.00 3.27 -11.35
N VAL A 137 -6.40 4.19 -10.59
CA VAL A 137 -6.85 4.57 -9.25
C VAL A 137 -6.90 6.08 -9.23
N TYR A 138 -8.05 6.67 -8.93
CA TYR A 138 -8.23 8.12 -9.05
C TYR A 138 -9.15 8.69 -7.98
N SER A 139 -8.94 9.97 -7.68
CA SER A 139 -9.81 10.73 -6.80
C SER A 139 -11.19 10.92 -7.44
N LEU A 140 -12.25 10.83 -6.64
CA LEU A 140 -13.61 11.16 -7.08
C LEU A 140 -13.89 12.67 -7.12
N THR A 141 -13.01 13.47 -6.53
CA THR A 141 -13.09 14.94 -6.55
C THR A 141 -12.38 15.52 -7.77
N ASN A 142 -13.05 16.50 -8.40
CA ASN A 142 -12.54 17.19 -9.57
C ASN A 142 -11.74 18.45 -9.21
N VAL A 143 -10.83 18.81 -10.11
CA VAL A 143 -10.14 20.12 -10.07
C VAL A 143 -11.04 21.21 -10.66
N SER A 144 -10.86 22.45 -10.20
CA SER A 144 -11.67 23.59 -10.69
C SER A 144 -11.17 24.16 -12.01
N ASP A 145 -9.86 24.11 -12.28
CA ASP A 145 -9.24 24.51 -13.56
C ASP A 145 -8.53 23.30 -14.19
N GLU A 146 -9.29 22.53 -14.96
CA GLU A 146 -8.81 21.31 -15.61
C GLU A 146 -7.62 21.57 -16.55
N LYS A 147 -7.70 22.62 -17.38
CA LYS A 147 -6.68 22.89 -18.41
C LYS A 147 -5.37 23.34 -17.79
N GLY A 148 -5.44 24.27 -16.83
CA GLY A 148 -4.26 24.76 -16.14
C GLY A 148 -3.64 23.68 -15.26
N PHE A 149 -4.45 22.88 -14.56
CA PHE A 149 -3.96 21.75 -13.76
C PHE A 149 -3.25 20.70 -14.63
N ASN A 150 -3.85 20.26 -15.74
CA ASN A 150 -3.25 19.27 -16.62
C ASN A 150 -1.97 19.76 -17.28
N ARG A 151 -1.84 21.07 -17.57
CA ARG A 151 -0.58 21.64 -18.07
C ARG A 151 0.54 21.47 -17.04
N SER A 152 0.28 21.81 -15.78
CA SER A 152 1.25 21.62 -14.69
C SER A 152 1.55 20.13 -14.46
N LEU A 153 0.53 19.28 -14.46
CA LEU A 153 0.67 17.84 -14.29
C LEU A 153 1.55 17.23 -15.38
N ASN A 154 1.28 17.50 -16.65
CA ASN A 154 2.04 16.95 -17.77
C ASN A 154 3.51 17.40 -17.69
N SER A 155 3.76 18.68 -17.41
CA SER A 155 5.13 19.18 -17.22
C SER A 155 5.86 18.48 -16.07
N LEU A 156 5.16 18.15 -14.98
CA LEU A 156 5.74 17.42 -13.85
C LEU A 156 6.03 15.96 -14.23
N LEU A 157 5.07 15.26 -14.84
CA LEU A 157 5.24 13.86 -15.24
C LEU A 157 6.35 13.70 -16.29
N ASP A 158 6.46 14.63 -17.25
CA ASP A 158 7.53 14.68 -18.25
C ASP A 158 8.92 14.83 -17.60
N SER A 159 9.04 15.67 -16.56
CA SER A 159 10.31 15.78 -15.82
C SER A 159 10.62 14.52 -15.01
N LEU A 160 9.60 13.90 -14.41
CA LEU A 160 9.78 12.73 -13.54
C LEU A 160 10.07 11.46 -14.33
N GLN A 161 9.53 11.29 -15.54
CA GLN A 161 9.81 10.11 -16.36
C GLN A 161 11.30 9.95 -16.66
N ASP A 162 11.98 11.04 -17.02
CA ASP A 162 13.39 10.99 -17.40
C ASP A 162 14.28 10.77 -16.17
N LYS A 163 13.93 11.42 -15.05
CA LYS A 163 14.60 11.24 -13.76
C LYS A 163 14.47 9.80 -13.25
N ALA A 164 13.27 9.22 -13.28
CA ALA A 164 13.05 7.84 -12.86
C ALA A 164 13.79 6.86 -13.77
N ALA A 165 13.75 7.07 -15.09
CA ALA A 165 14.38 6.21 -16.08
C ALA A 165 15.92 6.16 -15.96
N ALA A 166 16.55 7.25 -15.54
CA ALA A 166 17.99 7.35 -15.33
C ALA A 166 18.52 6.57 -14.10
N GLY A 167 17.63 5.99 -13.29
CA GLY A 167 18.02 5.14 -12.16
C GLY A 167 18.80 3.88 -12.56
N ASP A 168 19.46 3.24 -11.61
CA ASP A 168 20.27 2.03 -11.83
C ASP A 168 19.44 0.73 -11.74
N SER A 169 20.10 -0.42 -11.71
CA SER A 169 19.48 -1.74 -11.59
C SER A 169 18.85 -2.02 -10.22
N ARG A 170 19.01 -1.12 -9.24
CA ARG A 170 18.40 -1.23 -7.91
C ARG A 170 17.14 -0.39 -7.81
N ARG A 171 17.12 0.80 -8.42
CA ARG A 171 16.00 1.73 -8.25
C ARG A 171 15.84 2.68 -9.44
N LYS A 172 14.65 2.66 -10.04
CA LYS A 172 14.17 3.61 -11.06
C LYS A 172 12.92 4.33 -10.55
N TYR A 173 13.12 5.38 -9.76
CA TYR A 173 12.08 6.08 -9.01
C TYR A 173 12.42 7.57 -8.93
N ALA A 174 11.43 8.43 -9.10
CA ALA A 174 11.57 9.87 -8.91
C ALA A 174 10.29 10.46 -8.32
N THR A 175 10.45 11.49 -7.50
CA THR A 175 9.36 12.30 -6.95
C THR A 175 9.56 13.76 -7.30
N GLY A 176 8.47 14.53 -7.27
CA GLY A 176 8.53 15.96 -7.46
C GLY A 176 7.22 16.64 -7.10
N LYS A 177 7.27 17.97 -7.10
CA LYS A 177 6.10 18.82 -6.90
C LYS A 177 6.14 20.03 -7.83
N ILE A 178 4.98 20.56 -8.18
CA ILE A 178 4.84 21.79 -8.96
C ILE A 178 3.63 22.59 -8.48
N SER A 179 3.74 23.92 -8.53
CA SER A 179 2.58 24.79 -8.32
C SER A 179 1.57 24.64 -9.45
N ALA A 180 0.29 24.66 -9.11
CA ALA A 180 -0.84 24.59 -10.03
C ALA A 180 -1.82 25.75 -9.76
N PRO A 181 -2.75 26.02 -10.68
CA PRO A 181 -3.78 27.03 -10.48
C PRO A 181 -4.57 26.86 -9.17
N ASN A 182 -5.27 27.92 -8.75
CA ASN A 182 -6.08 27.93 -7.53
C ASN A 182 -5.28 27.61 -6.26
N PHE A 183 -4.02 28.06 -6.20
CA PHE A 183 -3.12 27.89 -5.06
C PHE A 183 -2.88 26.42 -4.67
N GLN A 184 -3.02 25.49 -5.63
CA GLN A 184 -2.76 24.09 -5.41
C GLN A 184 -1.28 23.76 -5.65
N THR A 185 -0.82 22.67 -5.04
CA THR A 185 0.47 22.04 -5.35
C THR A 185 0.19 20.60 -5.79
N ILE A 186 0.72 20.20 -6.94
CA ILE A 186 0.66 18.81 -7.39
C ILE A 186 1.91 18.12 -6.90
N TYR A 187 1.76 17.02 -6.17
CA TYR A 187 2.82 16.10 -5.81
C TYR A 187 2.71 14.89 -6.72
N ALA A 188 3.82 14.43 -7.27
CA ALA A 188 3.83 13.23 -8.10
C ALA A 188 5.07 12.37 -7.88
N LEU A 189 4.92 11.09 -8.25
CA LEU A 189 6.03 10.17 -8.43
C LEU A 189 5.89 9.42 -9.75
N SER A 190 7.02 8.96 -10.27
CA SER A 190 7.12 8.03 -11.39
C SER A 190 8.08 6.90 -11.02
N GLN A 191 7.73 5.67 -11.38
CA GLN A 191 8.50 4.48 -11.03
C GLN A 191 8.45 3.41 -12.11
N CYS A 192 9.57 2.75 -12.35
CA CYS A 192 9.69 1.56 -13.19
C CYS A 192 10.22 0.37 -12.39
N THR A 193 10.03 -0.84 -12.92
CA THR A 193 10.83 -1.99 -12.50
C THR A 193 12.30 -1.77 -12.95
N PRO A 194 13.28 -1.87 -12.04
CA PRO A 194 14.70 -1.63 -12.35
C PRO A 194 15.34 -2.58 -13.37
N ASP A 195 14.70 -3.69 -13.72
CA ASP A 195 15.13 -4.63 -14.75
C ASP A 195 14.90 -4.12 -16.19
N LEU A 196 14.20 -3.00 -16.37
CA LEU A 196 14.10 -2.32 -17.67
C LEU A 196 15.35 -1.51 -17.98
N SER A 197 15.67 -1.35 -19.27
CA SER A 197 16.59 -0.31 -19.70
C SER A 197 16.03 1.09 -19.43
N GLN A 198 16.89 2.12 -19.46
CA GLN A 198 16.45 3.51 -19.37
C GLN A 198 15.42 3.86 -20.45
N THR A 199 15.65 3.43 -21.69
CA THR A 199 14.74 3.67 -22.81
C THR A 199 13.38 2.99 -22.61
N GLU A 200 13.37 1.74 -22.17
CA GLU A 200 12.12 1.01 -21.91
C GLU A 200 11.33 1.63 -20.76
N CYS A 201 12.00 2.02 -19.68
CA CYS A 201 11.35 2.72 -18.57
C CYS A 201 10.72 4.05 -19.02
N SER A 202 11.47 4.89 -19.76
CA SER A 202 10.96 6.15 -20.30
C SER A 202 9.73 5.92 -21.20
N ASN A 203 9.79 4.92 -22.10
CA ASN A 203 8.67 4.57 -22.96
C ASN A 203 7.45 4.06 -22.17
N CYS A 204 7.65 3.25 -21.13
CA CYS A 204 6.59 2.77 -20.26
C CYS A 204 5.87 3.95 -19.57
N LEU A 205 6.62 4.87 -18.96
CA LEU A 205 6.08 6.01 -18.24
C LEU A 205 5.38 7.01 -19.17
N ARG A 206 5.90 7.21 -20.39
CA ARG A 206 5.23 8.00 -21.42
C ARG A 206 3.89 7.38 -21.83
N ASN A 207 3.86 6.06 -22.05
CA ASN A 207 2.63 5.33 -22.34
C ASN A 207 1.63 5.38 -21.19
N ALA A 208 2.09 5.42 -19.95
CA ALA A 208 1.22 5.57 -18.79
C ALA A 208 0.62 6.98 -18.78
N SER A 209 1.45 8.01 -18.93
CA SER A 209 1.04 9.42 -18.91
C SER A 209 0.04 9.74 -20.02
N ALA A 210 0.21 9.15 -21.21
CA ALA A 210 -0.75 9.27 -22.32
C ALA A 210 -2.17 8.73 -21.98
N ARG A 211 -2.33 7.92 -20.93
CA ARG A 211 -3.65 7.43 -20.47
C ARG A 211 -4.33 8.33 -19.45
N VAL A 212 -3.72 9.43 -19.02
CA VAL A 212 -4.37 10.38 -18.08
C VAL A 212 -5.76 10.79 -18.59
N GLY A 213 -5.89 11.03 -19.90
CA GLY A 213 -7.16 11.36 -20.55
C GLY A 213 -8.28 10.33 -20.38
N GLN A 214 -7.95 9.06 -20.09
CA GLN A 214 -8.92 7.97 -19.98
C GLN A 214 -9.54 7.84 -18.58
N CYS A 215 -8.83 8.28 -17.53
CA CYS A 215 -9.25 8.06 -16.14
C CYS A 215 -9.32 9.33 -15.29
N CYS A 216 -8.43 10.28 -15.57
CA CYS A 216 -7.87 11.13 -14.53
C CYS A 216 -7.82 12.61 -14.93
N GLN A 217 -8.17 12.95 -16.18
CA GLN A 217 -8.07 14.31 -16.73
C GLN A 217 -8.70 15.40 -15.84
N GLU A 218 -9.83 15.10 -15.20
CA GLU A 218 -10.56 16.06 -14.35
C GLU A 218 -10.19 15.96 -12.87
N ARG A 219 -9.38 14.96 -12.48
CA ARG A 219 -9.26 14.50 -11.09
C ARG A 219 -8.09 15.14 -10.39
N GLN A 220 -8.27 15.53 -9.13
CA GLN A 220 -7.20 16.08 -8.28
C GLN A 220 -6.11 15.06 -7.90
N GLY A 221 -6.34 13.78 -8.18
CA GLY A 221 -5.41 12.71 -7.91
C GLY A 221 -5.68 11.52 -8.83
N GLY A 222 -4.62 10.84 -9.25
CA GLY A 222 -4.69 9.78 -10.24
C GLY A 222 -3.44 8.93 -10.30
N ARG A 223 -3.62 7.66 -10.66
CA ARG A 223 -2.58 6.67 -10.90
C ARG A 223 -2.90 5.94 -12.19
N VAL A 224 -1.89 5.78 -13.03
CA VAL A 224 -1.90 4.81 -14.14
C VAL A 224 -0.81 3.80 -13.84
N ILE A 225 -1.22 2.52 -13.80
CA ILE A 225 -0.36 1.44 -13.34
C ILE A 225 -0.30 0.37 -14.42
N TYR A 226 0.92 0.09 -14.86
CA TYR A 226 1.28 -1.10 -15.62
C TYR A 226 2.11 -2.06 -14.74
N PRO A 227 2.27 -3.33 -15.15
CA PRO A 227 3.16 -4.27 -14.48
C PRO A 227 4.61 -3.77 -14.36
N SER A 228 5.08 -2.97 -15.33
CA SER A 228 6.50 -2.57 -15.43
C SER A 228 6.77 -1.12 -15.05
N CYS A 229 5.74 -0.28 -14.95
CA CYS A 229 5.88 1.09 -14.47
C CYS A 229 4.54 1.68 -14.00
N ASN A 230 4.63 2.77 -13.24
CA ASN A 230 3.46 3.54 -12.83
C ASN A 230 3.85 4.99 -12.54
N PHE A 231 2.86 5.86 -12.51
CA PHE A 231 2.95 7.15 -11.83
C PHE A 231 1.75 7.32 -10.90
N ARG A 232 1.92 8.23 -9.95
CA ARG A 232 0.83 8.73 -9.10
C ARG A 232 0.99 10.23 -8.95
N TYR A 233 -0.12 10.96 -9.01
CA TYR A 233 -0.18 12.35 -8.58
C TYR A 233 -1.33 12.58 -7.61
N GLU A 234 -1.18 13.55 -6.72
CA GLU A 234 -2.17 14.00 -5.74
C GLU A 234 -1.94 15.49 -5.43
N ILE A 235 -2.94 16.17 -4.87
CA ILE A 235 -2.79 17.55 -4.36
C ILE A 235 -2.22 17.65 -2.93
N ASN A 236 -2.05 16.51 -2.25
CA ASN A 236 -1.42 16.41 -0.93
C ASN A 236 -0.19 15.52 -1.02
N GLN A 237 0.86 15.80 -0.25
CA GLN A 237 2.04 14.96 -0.20
C GLN A 237 1.71 13.57 0.35
N PHE A 238 2.17 12.51 -0.32
CA PHE A 238 1.89 11.10 0.01
C PHE A 238 3.14 10.21 0.02
N TYR A 239 4.32 10.79 -0.20
CA TYR A 239 5.61 10.11 -0.17
C TYR A 239 6.54 10.79 0.85
N GLU A 240 7.46 10.00 1.40
CA GLU A 240 8.55 10.52 2.24
C GLU A 240 9.62 11.16 1.36
N THR A 241 10.13 12.32 1.78
CA THR A 241 11.28 12.96 1.15
C THR A 241 12.57 12.54 1.87
N PRO A 242 13.68 12.26 1.15
CA PRO A 242 14.97 12.07 1.78
C PRO A 242 15.31 13.28 2.66
N ILE A 243 15.78 13.01 3.87
CA ILE A 243 16.21 14.06 4.81
C ILE A 243 17.39 14.81 4.19
N GLY A 244 17.17 16.03 3.71
CA GLY A 244 18.21 16.89 3.13
C GLY A 244 17.82 17.72 1.91
N GLU A 245 16.67 17.48 1.28
CA GLU A 245 16.29 18.18 0.03
C GLU A 245 15.19 19.25 0.17
N ASP A 246 14.70 19.55 1.38
CA ASP A 246 13.68 20.60 1.57
C ASP A 246 14.16 21.71 2.52
N PRO A 247 14.50 22.92 2.02
CA PRO A 247 14.75 24.09 2.86
C PRO A 247 13.48 24.67 3.51
N SER A 248 12.28 24.13 3.22
CA SER A 248 11.02 24.86 3.44
C SER A 248 9.89 24.12 4.17
N SER A 249 10.09 22.88 4.67
CA SER A 249 9.04 22.20 5.48
C SER A 249 9.30 22.29 6.99
N PRO A 250 8.36 22.85 7.77
CA PRO A 250 8.33 22.67 9.22
C PRO A 250 8.06 21.18 9.56
N PRO A 251 8.61 20.65 10.66
CA PRO A 251 8.41 19.26 11.04
C PRO A 251 6.92 18.96 11.25
N SER A 252 6.40 17.97 10.52
CA SER A 252 5.04 17.47 10.67
C SER A 252 4.90 16.79 12.04
N LYS A 253 4.37 17.53 13.02
CA LYS A 253 3.85 16.92 14.26
C LYS A 253 2.56 16.18 13.91
N GLY A 254 2.69 14.91 13.56
CA GLY A 254 1.58 13.95 13.55
C GLY A 254 0.91 13.97 14.92
N LYS A 255 -0.26 14.62 15.00
CA LYS A 255 -0.95 14.87 16.25
C LYS A 255 -1.76 13.63 16.62
N ASN A 256 -1.31 12.91 17.65
CA ASN A 256 -1.97 11.76 18.30
C ASN A 256 -3.35 12.09 18.95
N ASN A 257 -4.03 13.15 18.50
CA ASN A 257 -5.21 13.69 19.16
C ASN A 257 -6.38 12.71 19.17
N THR A 258 -6.62 11.97 18.10
CA THR A 258 -7.74 11.02 18.03
C THR A 258 -7.52 9.84 18.99
N VAL A 259 -6.28 9.32 19.07
CA VAL A 259 -5.93 8.24 19.99
C VAL A 259 -6.03 8.69 21.44
N ILE A 260 -5.54 9.89 21.76
CA ILE A 260 -5.64 10.47 23.11
C ILE A 260 -7.10 10.71 23.51
N ILE A 261 -7.95 11.22 22.60
CA ILE A 261 -9.39 11.43 22.87
C ILE A 261 -10.10 10.10 23.14
N VAL A 262 -9.80 9.05 22.37
CA VAL A 262 -10.39 7.71 22.59
C VAL A 262 -9.95 7.11 23.93
N ILE A 263 -8.69 7.30 24.34
CA ILE A 263 -8.19 6.87 25.65
C ILE A 263 -8.90 7.64 26.79
N ILE A 264 -9.06 8.96 26.66
CA ILE A 264 -9.73 9.76 27.68
C ILE A 264 -11.20 9.35 27.82
N LEU A 265 -11.92 9.18 26.71
CA LEU A 265 -13.33 8.79 26.72
C LEU A 265 -13.53 7.39 27.33
N SER A 266 -12.66 6.42 27.02
CA SER A 266 -12.77 5.08 27.57
C SER A 266 -12.54 5.07 29.09
N VAL A 267 -11.54 5.79 29.59
CA VAL A 267 -11.25 5.91 31.03
C VAL A 267 -12.42 6.55 31.78
N VAL A 268 -13.00 7.63 31.23
CA VAL A 268 -14.15 8.31 31.86
C VAL A 268 -15.35 7.38 31.98
N ILE A 269 -15.66 6.62 30.92
CA ILE A 269 -16.78 5.66 30.93
C ILE A 269 -16.54 4.56 31.96
N SER A 270 -15.32 4.00 32.04
CA SER A 270 -14.99 2.97 33.03
C SER A 270 -15.15 3.47 34.47
N VAL A 271 -14.69 4.69 34.77
CA VAL A 271 -14.84 5.29 36.12
C VAL A 271 -16.30 5.50 36.47
N MET A 272 -17.12 6.01 35.53
CA MET A 272 -18.55 6.22 35.76
C MET A 272 -19.28 4.91 36.07
N VAL A 273 -18.97 3.82 35.35
CA VAL A 273 -19.56 2.50 35.61
C VAL A 273 -19.16 1.98 37.01
N ILE A 274 -17.90 2.14 37.41
CA ILE A 274 -17.44 1.74 38.76
C ILE A 274 -18.19 2.52 39.84
N LEU A 275 -18.35 3.83 39.68
CA LEU A 275 -19.08 4.66 40.64
C LEU A 275 -20.55 4.25 40.76
N ILE A 276 -21.20 3.93 39.63
CA ILE A 276 -22.58 3.46 39.61
C ILE A 276 -22.71 2.11 40.34
N ILE A 277 -21.83 1.14 40.07
CA ILE A 277 -21.83 -0.16 40.76
C ILE A 277 -21.58 0.03 42.27
N SER A 278 -20.64 0.89 42.63
CA SER A 278 -20.33 1.24 44.02
C SER A 278 -21.53 1.86 44.73
N PHE A 279 -22.25 2.76 44.06
CA PHE A 279 -23.45 3.39 44.59
C PHE A 279 -24.58 2.38 44.82
N TYR A 280 -24.84 1.47 43.88
CA TYR A 280 -25.87 0.45 44.02
C TYR A 280 -25.55 -0.56 45.12
N THR A 281 -24.29 -1.00 45.24
CA THR A 281 -23.86 -1.91 46.30
C THR A 281 -23.92 -1.26 47.68
N PHE A 282 -23.57 0.02 47.80
CA PHE A 282 -23.69 0.77 49.06
C PHE A 282 -25.15 1.02 49.45
N SER A 283 -25.99 1.42 48.48
CA SER A 283 -27.43 1.64 48.69
C SER A 283 -28.17 0.36 49.06
N GLY A 284 -27.78 -0.79 48.47
CA GLY A 284 -28.30 -2.11 48.82
C GLY A 284 -27.94 -2.51 50.26
N LYS A 285 -26.70 -2.25 50.70
CA LYS A 285 -26.27 -2.49 52.09
C LYS A 285 -27.00 -1.58 53.09
N ARG A 286 -27.31 -0.33 52.72
CA ARG A 286 -28.05 0.61 53.57
C ARG A 286 -29.51 0.18 53.77
N LYS A 287 -30.20 -0.21 52.69
CA LYS A 287 -31.57 -0.78 52.78
C LYS A 287 -31.63 -2.07 53.59
N SER A 288 -30.58 -2.90 53.56
CA SER A 288 -30.50 -4.11 54.39
C SER A 288 -30.30 -3.81 55.87
N ARG A 289 -29.67 -2.68 56.24
CA ARG A 289 -29.48 -2.28 57.65
C ARG A 289 -30.73 -1.64 58.26
N GLU A 290 -31.57 -0.99 57.47
CA GLU A 290 -32.83 -0.41 57.93
C GLU A 290 -33.95 -1.46 58.14
N LYS A 291 -33.84 -2.66 57.55
CA LYS A 291 -34.78 -3.76 57.77
C LYS A 291 -34.46 -4.65 59.00
N VAL A 292 -33.41 -4.34 59.76
CA VAL A 292 -32.93 -5.12 60.91
C VAL A 292 -33.06 -4.33 62.22
N LYS A 293 -33.96 -3.33 62.27
CA LYS A 293 -34.22 -2.56 63.48
C LYS A 293 -35.70 -2.56 63.82
#